data_AF-A0A1L5L518-F1
#
_entry.id   AF-A0A1L5L518-F1
#
_cell.length_a   1.000
_cell.length_b   1.000
_cell.length_c   1.000
_cell.angle_alpha   90.00
_cell.angle_beta   90.00
_cell.angle_gamma   90.00
#
_symmetry.space_group_name_H-M   'P 1'
#
loop_
_entity.id
_entity.type
_entity.pdbx_description
1 polymer ?
#
loop_
_entity_poly.entity_id
_entity_poly.type
_entity_poly.pdbx_seq_one_letter_code
_entity_poly.pdbx_strand_id
1 'polypeptide(L)' 'FEPRGAFYAFPCIKSSGMSSEEFCTKLLEQKHVAIIPGNAFGASGEGYARVSYAYSVEHLMEAIRRIREFLNENCK' A
#
# COMPACT_ATOMS: atom_id res chain seq x y z
N PHE A 1 9.16 -13.82 -0.64
CA PHE A 1 8.37 -14.94 -0.07
C PHE A 1 6.94 -14.73 -0.52
N GLU A 2 6.38 -15.65 -1.30
CA GLU A 2 4.98 -15.54 -1.74
C GLU A 2 4.05 -16.03 -0.61
N PRO A 3 2.98 -15.30 -0.27
CA PRO A 3 2.07 -15.67 0.82
C PRO A 3 1.25 -16.91 0.43
N ARG A 4 1.30 -17.96 1.25
CA ARG A 4 0.67 -19.28 0.96
C ARG A 4 -0.77 -19.46 1.49
N GLY A 5 -1.35 -18.48 2.17
CA GLY A 5 -2.67 -18.67 2.79
C GLY A 5 -3.31 -17.44 3.44
N ALA A 6 -2.84 -16.24 3.14
CA ALA A 6 -3.38 -15.01 3.71
C ALA A 6 -3.82 -14.08 2.59
N PHE A 7 -5.04 -13.53 2.68
CA PHE A 7 -5.58 -12.53 1.75
C PHE A 7 -4.88 -11.15 1.86
N TYR A 8 -3.61 -11.16 2.28
CA TYR A 8 -2.80 -9.98 2.54
C TYR A 8 -1.50 -10.03 1.75
N ALA A 9 -1.16 -8.92 1.11
CA ALA A 9 0.16 -8.65 0.56
C ALA A 9 0.89 -7.65 1.45
N PHE A 10 2.22 -7.71 1.46
CA PHE A 10 3.07 -6.80 2.23
C PHE A 10 4.13 -6.15 1.32
N PRO A 11 3.72 -5.32 0.34
CA PRO A 11 4.64 -4.67 -0.59
C PRO A 11 5.63 -3.72 0.11
N CYS A 12 6.86 -3.68 -0.41
CA CYS A 12 7.85 -2.67 -0.09
C CYS A 12 7.47 -1.36 -0.78
N ILE A 13 7.45 -0.26 -0.02
CA ILE A 13 7.18 1.10 -0.53
C ILE A 13 8.39 2.01 -0.38
N LYS A 14 9.56 1.50 0.04
CA LYS A 14 10.77 2.32 0.27
C LYS A 14 11.21 3.15 -0.94
N SER A 15 10.92 2.69 -2.16
CA SER A 15 11.18 3.44 -3.39
C SER A 15 10.38 4.74 -3.49
N SER A 16 9.35 4.92 -2.68
CA SER A 16 8.58 6.15 -2.63
C SER A 16 9.28 7.29 -1.88
N GLY A 17 10.35 6.99 -1.12
CA GLY A 17 11.02 7.95 -0.25
C GLY A 17 10.20 8.43 0.95
N MET A 18 9.02 7.85 1.19
CA MET A 18 8.09 8.21 2.27
C MET A 18 8.15 7.18 3.39
N SER A 19 7.81 7.62 4.61
CA SER A 19 7.52 6.69 5.70
C SER A 19 6.25 5.88 5.43
N SER A 20 6.09 4.74 6.11
CA SER A 20 4.91 3.90 5.95
C SER A 20 3.60 4.63 6.31
N GLU A 21 3.61 5.44 7.37
CA GLU A 21 2.48 6.27 7.79
C GLU A 21 2.12 7.34 6.74
N GLU A 22 3.14 8.07 6.28
CA GLU A 22 2.96 9.17 5.32
C GLU A 22 2.42 8.66 3.99
N PHE A 23 2.97 7.55 3.49
CA PHE A 23 2.51 6.93 2.26
C PHE A 23 1.03 6.56 2.35
N CYS A 24 0.62 5.89 3.42
CA CYS A 24 -0.76 5.42 3.58
C CYS A 24 -1.74 6.59 3.75
N THR A 25 -1.36 7.61 4.52
CA THR A 25 -2.17 8.82 4.73
C THR A 25 -2.36 9.59 3.42
N LYS A 26 -1.28 9.87 2.69
CA LYS A 26 -1.36 10.60 1.41
C LYS A 26 -2.14 9.83 0.34
N LEU A 27 -1.94 8.51 0.27
CA LEU A 27 -2.68 7.66 -0.66
C LEU A 27 -4.20 7.69 -0.37
N LEU A 28 -4.57 7.68 0.91
CA LEU A 28 -5.97 7.80 1.32
C LEU A 28 -6.54 9.17 0.96
N GLU A 29 -5.83 10.26 1.27
CA GLU A 29 -6.31 11.63 1.04
C GLU A 29 -6.41 11.97 -0.45
N GLN A 30 -5.41 11.59 -1.25
CA GLN A 30 -5.33 11.99 -2.66
C GLN A 30 -6.11 11.05 -3.59
N LYS A 31 -6.12 9.75 -3.29
CA LYS A 31 -6.69 8.73 -4.18
C LYS A 31 -7.83 7.93 -3.56
N HIS A 32 -8.18 8.18 -2.30
CA HIS A 32 -9.23 7.44 -1.59
C HIS A 32 -8.97 5.93 -1.55
N VAL A 33 -7.70 5.53 -1.39
CA VAL A 33 -7.31 4.13 -1.22
C VAL A 33 -6.73 3.95 0.18
N ALA A 34 -7.43 3.18 1.02
CA ALA A 34 -6.99 2.86 2.37
C ALA A 34 -6.17 1.56 2.38
N ILE A 35 -4.94 1.63 2.88
CA ILE A 35 -4.09 0.48 3.19
C ILE A 35 -3.48 0.70 4.58
N ILE A 36 -2.93 -0.35 5.18
CA ILE A 36 -2.40 -0.27 6.56
C ILE A 36 -0.90 -0.03 6.52
N PRO A 37 -0.39 0.97 7.26
CA PRO A 37 1.05 1.22 7.32
C PRO A 37 1.76 0.05 8.00
N GLY A 38 2.94 -0.31 7.48
CA GLY A 38 3.67 -1.47 7.97
C GLY A 38 4.21 -1.30 9.39
N ASN A 39 4.53 -0.07 9.81
CA ASN A 39 4.95 0.26 11.18
C ASN A 39 3.92 -0.16 12.26
N ALA A 40 2.64 -0.31 11.90
CA ALA A 40 1.59 -0.80 12.79
C ALA A 40 1.82 -2.26 13.24
N PHE A 41 2.70 -3.00 12.54
CA PHE A 41 3.14 -4.36 12.88
C PHE A 41 4.50 -4.37 13.60
N GLY A 42 4.98 -3.20 14.05
CA GLY A 42 6.27 -3.02 14.70
C GLY A 42 7.30 -2.33 13.80
N ALA A 43 8.42 -1.92 14.39
CA ALA A 43 9.46 -1.14 13.72
C ALA A 43 10.02 -1.81 12.45
N SER A 44 10.05 -3.14 12.40
CA SER A 44 10.50 -3.90 11.22
C SER A 44 9.58 -3.76 10.00
N GLY A 45 8.35 -3.29 10.17
CA GLY A 45 7.42 -3.03 9.07
C GLY A 45 7.57 -1.65 8.43
N GLU A 46 8.46 -0.80 8.92
CA GLU A 46 8.71 0.52 8.32
C GLU A 46 9.21 0.39 6.87
N GLY A 47 8.70 1.26 5.99
CA GLY A 47 8.92 1.16 4.55
C GLY A 47 8.12 0.06 3.84
N TYR A 48 7.12 -0.53 4.49
CA TYR A 48 6.16 -1.46 3.90
C TYR A 48 4.72 -1.03 4.19
N ALA A 49 3.76 -1.63 3.47
CA ALA A 49 2.34 -1.49 3.76
C ALA A 49 1.65 -2.85 3.67
N ARG A 50 0.59 -3.08 4.46
CA ARG A 50 -0.27 -4.26 4.35
C ARG A 50 -1.49 -3.94 3.50
N VAL A 51 -1.69 -4.75 2.47
CA VAL A 51 -2.82 -4.64 1.53
C VAL A 51 -3.69 -5.88 1.65
N SER A 52 -4.97 -5.71 1.95
CA SER A 52 -5.95 -6.80 1.83
C SER A 52 -6.45 -6.89 0.39
N TYR A 53 -6.47 -8.10 -0.17
CA TYR A 53 -7.04 -8.37 -1.49
C TYR A 53 -8.28 -9.29 -1.44
N ALA A 54 -8.91 -9.41 -0.26
CA ALA A 54 -10.17 -10.12 -0.08
C ALA A 54 -11.39 -9.31 -0.56
N TYR A 55 -11.43 -8.93 -1.84
CA TYR A 55 -12.54 -8.17 -2.40
C TYR A 55 -12.72 -8.46 -3.90
N SER A 56 -13.77 -7.90 -4.53
CA SER A 56 -14.03 -8.09 -5.97
C SER A 56 -12.86 -7.62 -6.83
N VAL A 57 -12.59 -8.34 -7.93
CA VAL A 57 -11.47 -8.07 -8.83
C VAL A 57 -11.55 -6.66 -9.41
N GLU A 58 -12.75 -6.19 -9.74
CA GLU A 58 -13.00 -4.87 -10.31
C GLU A 58 -12.51 -3.75 -9.39
N HIS A 59 -12.85 -3.84 -8.10
CA HIS A 59 -12.41 -2.86 -7.10
C HIS A 59 -10.91 -2.95 -6.81
N LEU A 60 -10.34 -4.17 -6.83
CA LEU A 60 -8.89 -4.34 -6.67
C LEU A 60 -8.12 -3.72 -7.84
N MET A 61 -8.60 -3.91 -9.08
CA MET A 61 -7.99 -3.31 -10.26
C MET A 61 -8.04 -1.78 -10.21
N GLU A 62 -9.16 -1.22 -9.76
CA GLU A 62 -9.30 0.23 -9.58
C GLU A 62 -8.36 0.76 -8.48
N ALA A 63 -8.24 0.06 -7.35
CA ALA A 63 -7.31 0.43 -6.28
C ALA A 63 -5.85 0.39 -6.78
N ILE A 64 -5.47 -0.64 -7.54
CA ILE A 64 -4.12 -0.75 -8.13
C ILE A 64 -3.86 0.38 -9.12
N ARG A 65 -4.84 0.74 -9.97
CA ARG A 65 -4.73 1.87 -10.90
C ARG A 65 -4.44 3.18 -10.16
N ARG A 66 -5.20 3.45 -9.09
CA ARG A 66 -5.03 4.63 -8.25
C ARG A 66 -3.68 4.67 -7.54
N ILE A 67 -3.20 3.53 -7.04
CA ILE A 67 -1.85 3.41 -6.45
C ILE A 67 -0.78 3.73 -7.50
N ARG A 68 -0.92 3.23 -8.73
CA ARG A 68 0.01 3.54 -9.82
C ARG A 68 0.05 5.04 -10.13
N GLU A 69 -1.11 5.69 -10.20
CA GLU A 69 -1.19 7.14 -10.41
C GLU A 69 -0.54 7.92 -9.28
N PHE A 70 -0.81 7.53 -8.03
CA PHE A 70 -0.16 8.12 -6.86
C PHE A 70 1.37 8.05 -6.95
N LEU A 71 1.91 6.87 -7.29
CA LEU A 71 3.34 6.66 -7.43
C LEU A 71 3.94 7.53 -8.54
N ASN A 72 3.28 7.64 -9.69
CA ASN A 72 3.76 8.48 -10.80
C ASN A 72 3.78 9.98 -10.45
N GLU A 73 2.87 10.43 -9.60
CA GLU A 73 2.75 11.84 -9.18
C GLU A 73 3.68 12.20 -8.03
N ASN A 74 3.96 11.25 -7.13
CA ASN A 74 4.64 11.52 -5.86
C ASN A 74 6.03 10.85 -5.74
N CYS A 75 6.40 9.95 -6.64
CA CYS A 75 7.67 9.22 -6.61
C CYS A 75 8.43 9.43 -7.92
N LYS A 76 9.69 9.85 -7.83
CA LYS A 76 10.61 10.02 -8.97
C LYS A 76 11.77 9.06 -8.85
#